data_AF-A0A7K2JAS1-F1
#
_entry.id   AF-A0A7K2JAS1-F1
#
_cell.length_a   1.000
_cell.length_b   1.000
_cell.length_c   1.000
_cell.angle_alpha   90.00
_cell.angle_beta   90.00
_cell.angle_gamma   90.00
#
_symmetry.space_group_name_H-M   'P 1'
#
loop_
_entity.id
_entity.type
_entity.pdbx_description
1 polymer ?
#
loop_
_entity_poly.entity_id
_entity_poly.type
_entity_poly.pdbx_seq_one_letter_code
_entity_poly.pdbx_strand_id
1 'polypeptide(L)' 'MPVRATHATLLAGQDAVYDPRARQGSVPVEFHLDDGSTLDGALILTCVELEWLHQQTSRLVDAHGRALGGTP' A
#
# COMPACT_ATOMS: atom_id res chain seq x y z
N MET A 1 -20.43 -2.20 18.99
CA MET A 1 -20.30 -1.93 17.54
C MET A 1 -19.07 -2.66 17.05
N PRO A 2 -19.04 -3.28 15.85
CA PRO A 2 -17.81 -3.85 15.33
C PRO A 2 -16.80 -2.74 15.07
N VAL A 3 -15.55 -2.96 15.48
CA VAL A 3 -14.42 -2.06 15.25
C VAL A 3 -14.18 -1.95 13.75
N ARG A 4 -13.91 -0.73 13.24
CA ARG A 4 -13.77 -0.46 11.81
C ARG A 4 -12.38 0.03 11.46
N ALA A 5 -11.84 -0.48 10.36
CA ALA A 5 -10.64 0.08 9.77
C ALA A 5 -10.92 1.48 9.22
N THR A 6 -10.04 2.43 9.56
CA THR A 6 -10.09 3.82 9.10
C THR A 6 -9.15 4.04 7.92
N HIS A 7 -7.93 3.50 8.00
CA HIS A 7 -6.93 3.54 6.94
C HIS A 7 -5.90 2.42 7.15
N ALA A 8 -5.03 2.25 6.17
CA ALA A 8 -3.92 1.30 6.25
C ALA A 8 -2.61 1.98 5.87
N THR A 9 -1.54 1.55 6.51
CA THR A 9 -0.15 1.95 6.20
C THR A 9 0.66 0.72 5.80
N LEU A 10 1.74 0.91 5.05
CA LEU A 10 2.67 -0.18 4.77
C LEU A 10 3.35 -0.61 6.06
N LEU A 11 3.46 -1.91 6.28
CA LEU A 11 4.12 -2.45 7.47
C LEU A 11 5.64 -2.32 7.33
N ALA A 12 6.28 -1.58 8.23
CA ALA A 12 7.69 -1.24 8.12
C ALA A 12 8.59 -2.48 8.19
N GLY A 13 9.59 -2.54 7.30
CA GLY A 13 10.59 -3.62 7.28
C GLY A 13 10.10 -4.93 6.67
N GLN A 14 8.92 -4.97 6.05
CA GLN A 14 8.44 -6.13 5.30
C GLN A 14 8.23 -5.79 3.84
N ASP A 15 8.73 -6.67 2.97
CA ASP A 15 8.65 -6.49 1.52
C ASP A 15 7.37 -7.12 0.93
N ALA A 16 6.96 -6.60 -0.22
CA ALA A 16 5.93 -7.21 -1.03
C ALA A 16 6.42 -8.55 -1.60
N VAL A 17 5.53 -9.54 -1.63
CA VAL A 17 5.79 -10.87 -2.19
C VAL A 17 4.85 -11.14 -3.35
N TYR A 18 5.36 -11.70 -4.45
CA TYR A 18 4.53 -12.19 -5.54
C TYR A 18 4.39 -13.71 -5.45
N ASP A 19 3.15 -14.21 -5.34
CA ASP A 19 2.85 -15.63 -5.43
C ASP A 19 2.52 -16.00 -6.89
N PRO A 20 3.40 -16.73 -7.58
CA PRO A 20 3.16 -17.14 -8.96
C PRO A 20 2.04 -18.17 -9.10
N ARG A 21 1.71 -18.93 -8.04
CA ARG A 21 0.64 -19.94 -8.06
C ARG A 21 -0.73 -19.26 -7.98
N ALA A 22 -0.87 -18.27 -7.10
CA ALA A 22 -2.08 -17.46 -6.98
C ALA A 22 -2.17 -16.35 -8.05
N ARG A 23 -1.05 -16.02 -8.70
CA ARG A 23 -0.90 -14.88 -9.63
C ARG A 23 -1.30 -13.56 -8.95
N GLN A 24 -0.84 -13.39 -7.73
CA GLN A 24 -1.18 -12.26 -6.88
C GLN A 24 0.07 -11.70 -6.19
N GLY A 25 0.12 -10.38 -6.03
CA GLY A 25 1.02 -9.70 -5.12
C GLY A 25 0.39 -9.60 -3.73
N SER A 26 1.22 -9.66 -2.70
CA SER A 26 0.85 -9.45 -1.30
C SER A 26 1.76 -8.38 -0.73
N VAL A 27 1.17 -7.30 -0.23
CA VAL A 27 1.90 -6.22 0.45
C VAL A 27 1.49 -6.21 1.92
N PRO A 28 2.42 -6.42 2.86
CA PRO A 28 2.13 -6.31 4.29
C PRO A 28 1.65 -4.91 4.66
N VAL A 29 0.55 -4.83 5.40
CA VAL A 29 -0.07 -3.57 5.84
C VAL A 29 -0.46 -3.63 7.31
N GLU A 30 -0.47 -2.47 7.95
CA GLU A 30 -1.07 -2.26 9.26
C GLU A 30 -2.39 -1.49 9.09
N PHE A 31 -3.50 -2.07 9.55
CA PHE A 31 -4.80 -1.40 9.59
C PHE A 31 -4.94 -0.61 10.89
N HIS A 32 -5.31 0.67 10.77
CA HIS A 32 -5.59 1.55 11.89
C HIS A 32 -7.09 1.58 12.15
N LEU A 33 -7.50 1.22 13.35
CA LEU A 33 -8.90 1.04 13.72
C LEU A 33 -9.48 2.28 14.42
N ASP A 34 -10.81 2.41 14.40
CA ASP A 34 -11.52 3.57 14.97
C ASP A 34 -11.46 3.68 16.50
N ASP A 35 -11.08 2.60 17.18
CA ASP A 35 -10.78 2.58 18.61
C ASP A 35 -9.31 2.90 18.95
N GLY A 36 -8.50 3.20 17.94
CA GLY A 36 -7.07 3.51 18.07
C GLY A 36 -6.15 2.29 18.14
N SER A 37 -6.69 1.06 18.06
CA SER A 37 -5.87 -0.14 17.93
C SER A 37 -5.41 -0.37 16.49
N THR A 38 -4.44 -1.27 16.31
CA THR A 38 -3.94 -1.68 14.99
C THR A 38 -4.07 -3.18 14.77
N LEU A 39 -4.11 -3.57 13.50
CA LEU A 39 -4.17 -4.96 13.06
C LEU A 39 -3.27 -5.20 11.85
N ASP A 40 -2.35 -6.14 11.97
CA ASP A 40 -1.53 -6.59 10.85
C ASP A 40 -2.37 -7.34 9.81
N GLY A 41 -2.07 -7.11 8.53
CA GLY A 41 -2.71 -7.82 7.43
C GLY A 41 -1.90 -7.72 6.13
N ALA A 42 -2.56 -8.10 5.03
CA ALA A 42 -1.97 -8.05 3.70
C ALA A 42 -2.95 -7.45 2.70
N LEU A 43 -2.47 -6.51 1.90
CA LEU A 43 -3.15 -6.06 0.70
C LEU A 43 -2.84 -7.06 -0.43
N ILE A 44 -3.83 -7.84 -0.82
CA ILE A 44 -3.73 -8.79 -1.93
C ILE A 44 -4.13 -8.10 -3.23
N LEU A 45 -3.27 -8.17 -4.23
CA LEU A 45 -3.43 -7.53 -5.53
C LEU A 45 -3.37 -8.58 -6.62
N THR A 46 -4.35 -8.61 -7.50
CA THR A 46 -4.27 -9.32 -8.78
C THR A 46 -3.19 -8.70 -9.67
N CYS A 47 -2.77 -9.39 -10.75
CA CYS A 47 -1.81 -8.84 -11.71
C CYS A 47 -2.24 -7.45 -12.25
N VAL A 48 -3.54 -7.28 -12.56
CA VAL A 48 -4.07 -6.02 -13.11
C VAL A 48 -4.01 -4.91 -12.06
N GLU A 49 -4.38 -5.21 -10.82
CA GLU A 49 -4.32 -4.23 -9.72
C GLU A 49 -2.88 -3.86 -9.37
N LEU A 50 -1.94 -4.80 -9.48
CA LEU A 50 -0.51 -4.55 -9.27
C LEU A 50 0.05 -3.58 -10.31
N GLU A 51 -0.23 -3.82 -11.60
CA GLU A 51 0.20 -2.92 -12.69
C GLU A 51 -0.42 -1.52 -12.54
N TRP A 52 -1.71 -1.47 -12.23
CA TRP A 52 -2.42 -0.20 -12.03
C TRP A 52 -1.86 0.57 -10.82
N LEU A 53 -1.64 -0.11 -9.69
CA LEU A 53 -1.09 0.49 -8.49
C LEU A 53 0.32 1.03 -8.74
N HIS A 54 1.18 0.27 -9.43
CA HIS A 54 2.52 0.73 -9.82
C HIS A 54 2.45 2.03 -10.62
N GLN A 55 1.55 2.13 -11.61
CA GLN A 55 1.40 3.36 -12.38
C GLN A 55 0.95 4.55 -11.52
N GLN A 56 0.02 4.35 -10.58
CA GLN A 56 -0.44 5.42 -9.69
C GLN A 56 0.66 5.87 -8.73
N THR A 57 1.38 4.93 -8.11
CA THR A 57 2.42 5.26 -7.14
C THR A 57 3.65 5.87 -7.80
N SER A 58 4.06 5.44 -8.99
CA SER A 58 5.10 6.12 -9.77
C SER A 58 4.76 7.58 -10.02
N ARG A 59 3.51 7.89 -10.41
CA ARG A 59 3.07 9.28 -10.62
C ARG A 59 3.12 10.11 -9.34
N LEU A 60 2.78 9.51 -8.19
CA LEU A 60 2.88 10.17 -6.89
C LEU A 60 4.34 10.45 -6.51
N VAL A 61 5.24 9.49 -6.75
CA VAL A 61 6.68 9.67 -6.52
C VAL A 61 7.24 10.77 -7.43
N ASP A 62 6.88 10.78 -8.71
CA ASP A 62 7.29 11.83 -9.63
C ASP A 62 6.76 13.21 -9.20
N ALA A 63 5.50 13.26 -8.75
CA ALA A 63 4.90 14.50 -8.24
C ALA A 63 5.60 14.99 -6.98
N HIS A 64 5.95 14.08 -6.07
CA HIS A 64 6.75 14.39 -4.89
C HIS A 64 8.13 14.92 -5.26
N GLY A 65 8.83 14.28 -6.20
CA GLY A 65 10.12 14.73 -6.72
C GLY A 65 10.05 16.13 -7.34
N ARG A 66 9.00 16.42 -8.13
CA ARG A 66 8.75 17.77 -8.67
C ARG A 66 8.44 18.80 -7.58
N ALA A 67 7.68 18.43 -6.55
CA ALA A 67 7.39 19.34 -5.43
C ALA A 67 8.66 19.69 -4.64
N LEU A 68 9.60 18.75 -4.52
CA LEU A 68 10.91 19.00 -3.91
C LEU A 68 11.88 19.76 -4.83
N GLY A 69 11.72 19.62 -6.16
CA GLY A 69 12.56 20.25 -7.20
C GLY A 69 11.93 21.46 -7.91
N GLY A 70 10.85 22.04 -7.38
CA GLY A 70 10.20 23.24 -7.92
C GLY A 70 10.97 24.49 -7.54
N THR A 71 12.06 24.76 -8.27
CA THR A 71 13.00 25.86 -8.04
C THR A 71 12.69 27.08 -8.92
N PRO A 72 13.59 28.08 -8.93
CA PRO A 72 14.35 28.26 -10.15
C PRO A 72 15.80 27.84 -9.97
#